data_AF-A0A849DZN5-F1
#
_entry.id   AF-A0A849DZN5-F1
#
_cell.length_a   1.000
_cell.length_b   1.000
_cell.length_c   1.000
_cell.angle_alpha   90.00
_cell.angle_beta   90.00
_cell.angle_gamma   90.00
#
_symmetry.space_group_name_H-M   'P 1'
#
loop_
_entity.id
_entity.type
_entity.pdbx_description
1 polymer ?
#
loop_
_entity_poly.entity_id
_entity_poly.type
_entity_poly.pdbx_seq_one_letter_code
_entity_poly.pdbx_strand_id
1 'polypeptide(L)'
;MKFHLKTLGCRLNEAELQTWANELLQNGWQYSELAEADCLVMNTCAVTAEGARKSRQQIRRLHRDNPAAKLVVTGCYASLETEQVKNILGVDWVIDNAEKDNLA
;
A
#
# COMPACT_ATOMS: atom_id res chain seq x y z
N MET A 1 -5.43 12.42 10.72
CA MET A 1 -5.39 11.93 9.33
C MET A 1 -6.02 10.54 9.30
N LYS A 2 -6.83 10.24 8.29
CA LYS A 2 -7.50 8.95 8.10
C LYS A 2 -6.69 8.05 7.17
N PHE A 3 -6.51 6.79 7.53
CA PHE A 3 -5.80 5.82 6.67
C PHE A 3 -6.62 4.59 6.36
N HIS A 4 -6.25 3.94 5.26
CA HIS A 4 -6.73 2.62 4.89
C HIS A 4 -5.57 1.78 4.38
N LEU A 5 -5.47 0.54 4.86
CA LEU A 5 -4.41 -0.39 4.47
C LEU A 5 -4.97 -1.50 3.59
N LYS A 6 -4.25 -1.82 2.51
CA LYS A 6 -4.56 -2.94 1.64
C LYS A 6 -3.34 -3.79 1.42
N THR A 7 -3.54 -5.10 1.37
CA THR A 7 -2.47 -6.06 1.09
C THR A 7 -2.88 -7.07 0.06
N LEU A 8 -1.89 -7.56 -0.67
CA LEU A 8 -1.97 -8.78 -1.46
C LEU A 8 -0.74 -9.62 -1.13
N GLY A 9 -0.92 -10.91 -0.86
CA GLY A 9 0.21 -11.82 -0.71
C GLY A 9 0.00 -12.89 0.35
N CYS A 10 1.05 -13.12 1.13
CA CYS A 10 1.14 -14.16 2.14
C CYS A 10 0.83 -13.63 3.54
N ARG A 11 0.87 -14.52 4.54
CA ARG A 11 0.67 -14.20 5.97
C ARG A 11 1.62 -13.12 6.49
N LEU A 12 2.83 -13.03 5.93
CA LEU A 12 3.79 -11.99 6.32
C LEU A 12 3.25 -10.59 6.00
N ASN A 13 2.66 -10.39 4.82
CA ASN A 13 2.11 -9.09 4.44
C ASN A 13 0.89 -8.70 5.31
N GLU A 14 0.14 -9.67 5.82
CA GLU A 14 -0.95 -9.40 6.78
C GLU A 14 -0.42 -8.99 8.14
N ALA A 15 0.64 -9.66 8.64
CA ALA A 15 1.30 -9.28 9.88
C ALA A 15 1.90 -7.87 9.81
N GLU A 16 2.53 -7.52 8.69
CA GLU A 16 3.08 -6.17 8.45
C GLU A 16 1.99 -5.09 8.50
N LEU A 17 0.82 -5.37 7.90
CA LEU A 17 -0.33 -4.46 7.98
C LEU A 17 -0.81 -4.25 9.41
N GLN A 18 -0.80 -5.31 10.24
CA GLN A 18 -1.18 -5.19 11.65
C GLN A 18 -0.19 -4.32 12.42
N THR A 19 1.11 -4.49 12.17
CA THR A 19 2.16 -3.65 12.76
C THR A 19 1.94 -2.18 12.39
N TRP A 20 1.84 -1.85 11.10
CA TRP A 20 1.64 -0.47 10.66
C TRP A 20 0.32 0.11 11.13
N ALA A 21 -0.76 -0.69 11.16
CA ALA A 21 -2.03 -0.22 11.70
C ALA A 21 -1.89 0.23 13.16
N ASN A 22 -1.20 -0.57 13.98
CA ASN A 22 -0.98 -0.24 15.39
C ASN A 22 -0.13 1.01 15.56
N GLU A 23 0.96 1.14 14.79
CA GLU A 23 1.86 2.29 14.88
C GLU A 23 1.18 3.59 14.40
N LEU A 24 0.44 3.54 13.28
CA LEU A 24 -0.33 4.70 12.79
C LEU A 24 -1.40 5.14 13.80
N LEU A 25 -2.09 4.19 14.43
CA LEU A 25 -3.05 4.50 15.50
C LEU A 25 -2.35 5.14 16.71
N GLN A 26 -1.17 4.65 17.11
CA GLN A 26 -0.37 5.24 18.18
C GLN A 26 0.09 6.67 17.85
N ASN A 27 0.36 6.95 16.57
CA ASN A 27 0.70 8.28 16.07
C ASN A 27 -0.51 9.20 15.87
N GLY A 28 -1.70 8.81 16.35
CA GLY A 28 -2.91 9.63 16.36
C GLY A 28 -3.68 9.65 15.03
N TRP A 29 -3.36 8.74 14.12
CA TRP A 29 -4.14 8.56 12.90
C TRP A 29 -5.38 7.69 13.20
N GLN A 30 -6.34 7.73 12.30
CA GLN A 30 -7.59 7.00 12.44
C GLN A 30 -7.78 6.03 11.28
N TYR A 31 -8.12 4.78 11.59
CA TYR A 31 -8.53 3.84 10.56
C TYR A 31 -9.86 4.30 9.94
N SER A 32 -9.99 4.13 8.63
CA SER A 32 -11.18 4.53 7.87
C SER A 32 -11.48 3.56 6.75
N GLU A 33 -12.72 3.62 6.26
CA GLU A 33 -13.08 3.02 5.00
C GLU A 33 -12.35 3.72 3.84
N LEU A 34 -12.11 2.96 2.77
CA LEU A 34 -11.31 3.43 1.62
C LEU A 34 -11.77 4.79 1.08
N ALA A 35 -13.08 5.03 1.02
CA ALA A 35 -13.66 6.25 0.46
C ALA A 35 -13.42 7.50 1.32
N GLU A 36 -13.08 7.34 2.60
CA GLU A 36 -12.85 8.44 3.54
C GLU A 36 -11.37 8.61 3.92
N ALA A 37 -10.50 7.74 3.42
CA ALA A 37 -9.09 7.78 3.75
C ALA A 37 -8.42 9.00 3.12
N ASP A 38 -7.54 9.65 3.88
CA ASP A 38 -6.61 10.67 3.39
C ASP A 38 -5.34 10.00 2.81
N CYS A 39 -5.00 8.82 3.32
CA CYS A 39 -3.82 8.03 2.95
C CYS A 39 -4.18 6.55 2.74
N LEU A 40 -3.82 6.00 1.59
CA LEU A 40 -3.96 4.59 1.22
C LEU A 40 -2.58 3.96 1.20
N VAL A 41 -2.39 2.83 1.88
CA VAL A 41 -1.15 2.06 1.82
C VAL A 41 -1.41 0.70 1.21
N MET A 42 -0.69 0.37 0.14
CA MET A 42 -0.78 -0.90 -0.56
C MET A 42 0.50 -1.72 -0.40
N ASN A 43 0.42 -2.84 0.34
CA ASN A 43 1.50 -3.83 0.43
C ASN A 43 1.34 -4.88 -0.69
N THR A 44 2.31 -4.94 -1.59
CA THR A 44 2.27 -5.71 -2.83
C THR A 44 3.05 -7.02 -2.75
N CYS A 45 2.67 -8.01 -3.56
CA CYS A 45 3.36 -9.29 -3.65
C CYS A 45 3.79 -9.57 -5.09
N ALA A 46 4.97 -10.16 -5.25
CA ALA A 46 5.55 -10.55 -6.54
C ALA A 46 6.06 -12.00 -6.56
N VAL A 47 5.75 -12.80 -5.53
CA VAL A 47 6.19 -14.21 -5.46
C VAL A 47 5.73 -15.01 -6.68
N THR A 48 4.59 -14.66 -7.25
CA THR A 48 4.10 -15.21 -8.53
C THR A 48 3.78 -14.09 -9.51
N ALA A 49 3.85 -14.40 -10.80
CA ALA A 49 3.43 -13.48 -11.87
C ALA A 49 1.96 -13.05 -11.72
N GLU A 50 1.11 -13.95 -11.21
CA GLU A 50 -0.28 -13.62 -10.89
C GLU A 50 -0.39 -12.63 -9.72
N GLY A 51 0.44 -12.79 -8.68
CA GLY A 51 0.56 -11.85 -7.58
C GLY A 51 0.91 -10.44 -8.07
N ALA A 52 1.95 -10.33 -8.89
CA ALA A 52 2.36 -9.06 -9.49
C ALA A 52 1.24 -8.43 -10.34
N ARG A 53 0.54 -9.24 -11.15
CA ARG A 53 -0.61 -8.78 -11.95
C ARG A 53 -1.75 -8.26 -11.06
N LYS A 54 -2.10 -8.98 -9.99
CA LYS A 54 -3.14 -8.56 -9.04
C LYS A 54 -2.74 -7.29 -8.30
N SER A 55 -1.47 -7.16 -7.89
CA SER A 55 -0.95 -5.94 -7.25
C SER A 55 -1.13 -4.72 -8.16
N ARG A 56 -0.73 -4.81 -9.43
CA ARG A 56 -0.98 -3.76 -10.43
C ARG A 56 -2.46 -3.40 -10.60
N GLN A 57 -3.34 -4.39 -10.56
CA GLN A 57 -4.78 -4.17 -10.70
C GLN A 57 -5.35 -3.47 -9.46
N GLN A 58 -4.92 -3.88 -8.26
CA GLN A 58 -5.39 -3.27 -7.02
C GLN A 58 -4.90 -1.83 -6.87
N ILE A 59 -3.65 -1.51 -7.21
CA ILE A 59 -3.15 -0.11 -7.18
C ILE A 59 -4.06 0.81 -8.00
N ARG A 60 -4.36 0.43 -9.25
CA ARG A 60 -5.26 1.20 -10.12
C ARG A 60 -6.68 1.30 -9.59
N ARG A 61 -7.16 0.26 -8.90
CA ARG A 61 -8.49 0.25 -8.29
C ARG A 61 -8.54 1.18 -7.09
N LEU A 62 -7.57 1.11 -6.19
CA LEU A 62 -7.48 1.99 -5.02
C LEU A 62 -7.52 3.46 -5.43
N HIS A 63 -6.70 3.85 -6.40
CA HIS A 63 -6.72 5.22 -6.94
C HIS A 63 -8.06 5.59 -7.57
N ARG A 64 -8.72 4.67 -8.29
CA ARG A 64 -10.03 4.95 -8.90
C ARG A 64 -11.13 5.13 -7.86
N ASP A 65 -11.11 4.28 -6.83
CA ASP A 65 -12.15 4.25 -5.79
C ASP A 65 -11.99 5.45 -4.84
N ASN A 66 -10.76 5.96 -4.64
CA ASN A 66 -10.51 7.24 -3.96
C ASN A 66 -9.30 7.97 -4.59
N PRO A 67 -9.54 8.84 -5.59
CA PRO A 67 -8.47 9.57 -6.29
C PRO A 67 -7.93 10.77 -5.50
N ALA A 68 -8.58 11.17 -4.41
CA ALA A 68 -8.17 12.29 -3.58
C ALA A 68 -7.18 11.89 -2.48
N ALA A 69 -7.17 10.61 -2.09
CA ALA A 69 -6.25 10.09 -1.11
C ALA A 69 -4.84 9.94 -1.68
N LYS A 70 -3.84 10.14 -0.83
CA LYS A 70 -2.45 9.82 -1.16
C LYS A 70 -2.27 8.31 -1.22
N LEU A 71 -1.76 7.77 -2.32
CA LEU A 71 -1.50 6.35 -2.47
C LEU A 71 -0.02 6.03 -2.31
N VAL A 72 0.30 5.35 -1.21
CA VAL A 72 1.62 4.80 -0.91
C VAL A 72 1.64 3.33 -1.30
N VAL A 73 2.65 2.91 -2.06
CA VAL A 73 2.82 1.51 -2.49
C VAL A 73 4.15 0.96 -1.97
N THR A 74 4.11 -0.21 -1.35
CA THR A 74 5.30 -0.91 -0.83
C THR A 74 5.19 -2.43 -1.06
N GLY A 75 6.16 -3.21 -0.58
CA GLY A 75 6.20 -4.67 -0.70
C GLY A 75 7.05 -5.19 -1.85
N CYS A 76 7.03 -6.51 -2.06
CA CYS A 76 7.92 -7.20 -3.00
C CYS A 76 7.82 -6.65 -4.43
N TYR A 77 6.60 -6.40 -4.92
CA TYR A 77 6.41 -5.93 -6.30
C TYR A 77 6.85 -4.47 -6.46
N ALA A 78 6.57 -3.63 -5.48
CA ALA A 78 7.01 -2.24 -5.44
C ALA A 78 8.55 -2.11 -5.46
N SER A 79 9.26 -3.06 -4.86
CA SER A 79 10.73 -3.06 -4.80
C SER A 79 11.36 -3.66 -6.05
N LEU A 80 10.76 -4.71 -6.63
CA LEU A 80 11.27 -5.34 -7.86
C LEU A 80 11.05 -4.48 -9.11
N GLU A 81 9.92 -3.78 -9.16
CA GLU A 81 9.45 -3.05 -10.34
C GLU A 81 9.18 -1.57 -10.00
N THR A 82 10.07 -0.96 -9.23
CA THR A 82 9.89 0.39 -8.67
C THR A 82 9.54 1.43 -9.72
N GLU A 83 10.30 1.51 -10.81
CA GLU A 83 10.05 2.48 -11.89
C GLU A 83 8.72 2.21 -12.59
N GLN A 84 8.33 0.94 -12.74
CA GLN A 84 7.02 0.61 -13.30
C GLN A 84 5.90 1.06 -12.37
N VAL A 85 6.05 0.88 -11.05
CA VAL A 85 5.04 1.25 -10.05
C VAL A 85 4.91 2.77 -9.91
N LYS A 86 6.02 3.51 -9.91
CA LYS A 86 6.00 4.99 -9.92
C LYS A 86 5.27 5.57 -11.13
N ASN A 87 5.34 4.88 -12.28
CA ASN A 87 4.64 5.28 -13.50
C ASN A 87 3.15 4.85 -13.53
N ILE A 88 2.64 4.15 -12.50
CA ILE A 88 1.21 3.85 -12.40
C ILE A 88 0.48 5.12 -11.98
N LEU A 89 -0.53 5.50 -12.77
CA LEU A 89 -1.39 6.63 -12.46
C LEU A 89 -1.95 6.52 -11.05
N GLY A 90 -1.75 7.59 -10.27
CA GLY A 90 -2.28 7.73 -8.94
C GLY A 90 -1.39 7.19 -7.83
N VAL A 91 -0.20 6.68 -8.12
CA VAL A 91 0.81 6.37 -7.09
C VAL A 91 1.53 7.66 -6.74
N ASP A 92 1.41 8.09 -5.49
CA ASP A 92 2.11 9.28 -4.99
C ASP A 92 3.52 8.89 -4.53
N TRP A 93 3.63 7.82 -3.73
CA TRP A 93 4.91 7.36 -3.17
C TRP A 93 5.12 5.86 -3.33
N VAL A 94 6.37 5.48 -3.58
CA VAL A 94 6.84 4.09 -3.57
C VAL A 94 7.91 3.96 -2.49
N ILE A 95 7.66 3.08 -1.52
CA ILE A 95 8.58 2.81 -0.42
C ILE A 95 9.17 1.42 -0.62
N ASP A 96 10.49 1.33 -0.61
CA ASP A 96 11.20 0.05 -0.70
C ASP A 96 10.76 -0.86 0.46
N ASN A 97 10.64 -2.15 0.19
CA ASN A 97 10.33 -3.14 1.20
C ASN A 97 11.37 -3.20 2.32
N ALA A 98 12.61 -2.75 2.09
CA ALA A 98 13.62 -2.59 3.15
C ALA A 98 13.37 -1.39 4.08
N GLU A 99 12.64 -0.37 3.61
CA GLU A 99 12.38 0.89 4.34
C GLU A 99 10.94 0.99 4.86
N LYS A 100 10.16 -0.08 4.72
CA LYS A 100 8.73 -0.11 5.08
C LYS A 100 8.45 0.04 6.57
N ASP A 101 9.47 -0.01 7.42
CA ASP A 101 9.34 0.29 8.85
C ASP A 101 9.28 1.82 9.10
N ASN A 102 9.61 2.64 8.10
CA ASN A 102 9.49 4.11 8.16
C ASN A 102 8.09 4.62 7.76
N LEU A 103 7.12 3.72 7.59
CA LEU A 103 5.78 4.04 7.08
C LEU A 103 4.86 4.62 8.17
N ALA A 104 5.21 4.43 9.44
CA ALA A 104 4.45 4.88 10.59
C ALA A 104 5.11 6.01 11.35
#